data_AF-A0A8T5KG28-F1
#
_entry.id   AF-A0A8T5KG28-F1
#
_cell.length_a   1.000
_cell.length_b   1.000
_cell.length_c   1.000
_cell.angle_alpha   90.00
_cell.angle_beta   90.00
_cell.angle_gamma   90.00
#
_symmetry.space_group_name_H-M   'P 1'
#
loop_
_entity.id
_entity.type
_entity.pdbx_description
1 polymer ?
#
loop_
_entity_poly.entity_id
_entity_poly.type
_entity_poly.pdbx_seq_one_letter_code
_entity_poly.pdbx_strand_id
1 'polypeptide(L)'
;VELSKGQSAMLLDQVKTAVVSKAYQYLKAHLTEKYGIKSLSSVGPGRLDEWPITQQRELFSHFGDNVDRIGVHLTKTCLMVPIKTISGLFFPSEAGFESCELCSRENCIGRRAAFDPKLVEIFGVENQ
;
A
#
# COMPACT_ATOMS: atom_id res chain seq x y z
N VAL A 1 -34.04 -0.08 -5.50
CA VAL A 1 -33.39 1.24 -5.60
C VAL A 1 -32.79 1.34 -6.97
N GLU A 2 -33.29 2.22 -7.83
CA GLU A 2 -32.63 2.52 -9.11
C GLU A 2 -31.53 3.56 -8.86
N LEU A 3 -30.31 3.23 -9.28
CA LEU A 3 -29.15 4.11 -9.15
C LEU A 3 -28.84 4.72 -10.51
N SER A 4 -28.52 6.02 -10.52
CA SER A 4 -27.91 6.64 -11.70
C SER A 4 -26.60 5.93 -12.07
N LYS A 5 -26.14 6.12 -13.31
CA LYS A 5 -24.85 5.60 -13.78
C LYS A 5 -23.69 6.06 -12.89
N GLY A 6 -23.70 7.31 -12.43
CA GLY A 6 -22.68 7.86 -11.54
C GLY A 6 -22.67 7.19 -10.17
N GLN A 7 -23.86 7.03 -9.55
CA GLN A 7 -23.98 6.35 -8.26
C GLN A 7 -23.56 4.89 -8.32
N SER A 8 -23.92 4.19 -9.40
CA SER A 8 -23.51 2.80 -9.63
C SER A 8 -21.99 2.67 -9.74
N ALA A 9 -21.34 3.59 -10.47
CA ALA A 9 -19.88 3.61 -10.60
C ALA A 9 -19.17 3.87 -9.26
N MET A 10 -19.69 4.82 -8.47
CA MET A 10 -19.15 5.10 -7.13
C MET A 10 -19.30 3.90 -6.18
N LEU A 11 -20.46 3.25 -6.19
CA LEU A 11 -20.70 2.07 -5.36
C LEU A 11 -19.73 0.94 -5.74
N LEU A 12 -19.53 0.70 -7.04
CA LEU A 12 -18.58 -0.30 -7.51
C LEU A 12 -17.14 0.02 -7.10
N ASP A 13 -16.74 1.29 -7.09
CA ASP A 13 -15.41 1.70 -6.62
C ASP A 13 -15.21 1.40 -5.13
N GLN A 14 -16.23 1.63 -4.31
CA GLN A 14 -16.21 1.28 -2.89
C GLN A 14 -16.10 -0.22 -2.68
N VAL A 15 -16.85 -1.02 -3.43
CA VAL A 15 -16.73 -2.50 -3.39
C VAL A 15 -15.33 -2.94 -3.77
N LYS A 16 -14.75 -2.42 -4.86
CA LYS A 16 -13.36 -2.76 -5.26
C LYS A 16 -12.35 -2.39 -4.18
N THR A 17 -12.54 -1.24 -3.52
CA THR A 17 -11.70 -0.79 -2.39
C THR A 17 -11.80 -1.73 -1.20
N ALA A 18 -13.01 -2.16 -0.84
CA ALA A 18 -13.23 -3.13 0.23
C ALA A 18 -12.59 -4.49 -0.09
N VAL A 19 -12.72 -4.97 -1.33
CA VAL A 19 -12.13 -6.24 -1.78
C VAL A 19 -10.61 -6.23 -1.68
N VAL A 20 -9.93 -5.19 -2.22
CA VAL A 20 -8.46 -5.14 -2.15
C VAL A 20 -7.96 -5.01 -0.70
N SER A 21 -8.68 -4.26 0.14
CA SER A 21 -8.36 -4.14 1.57
C SER A 21 -8.47 -5.50 2.29
N LYS A 22 -9.54 -6.26 2.00
CA LYS A 22 -9.72 -7.60 2.58
C LYS A 22 -8.70 -8.61 2.08
N ALA A 23 -8.34 -8.58 0.80
CA ALA A 23 -7.27 -9.41 0.25
C ALA A 23 -5.93 -9.13 0.94
N TYR A 24 -5.60 -7.85 1.15
CA TYR A 24 -4.40 -7.44 1.87
C TYR A 24 -4.39 -7.93 3.34
N GLN A 25 -5.50 -7.73 4.07
CA GLN A 25 -5.64 -8.21 5.44
C GLN A 25 -5.50 -9.73 5.55
N TYR A 26 -6.14 -10.46 4.61
CA TYR A 26 -6.04 -11.91 4.54
C TYR A 26 -4.60 -12.36 4.29
N LEU A 27 -3.91 -11.77 3.31
CA LEU A 27 -2.52 -12.11 3.02
C LEU A 27 -1.62 -11.86 4.23
N LYS A 28 -1.76 -10.71 4.90
CA LYS A 28 -1.00 -10.38 6.11
C LYS A 28 -1.22 -11.43 7.20
N ALA A 29 -2.47 -11.78 7.49
CA ALA A 29 -2.81 -12.79 8.51
C ALA A 29 -2.24 -14.17 8.14
N HIS A 30 -2.37 -14.56 6.86
CA HIS A 30 -1.83 -15.83 6.37
C HIS A 30 -0.30 -15.91 6.53
N LEU A 31 0.43 -14.83 6.24
CA LEU A 31 1.89 -14.79 6.42
C LEU A 31 2.28 -14.85 7.90
N THR A 32 1.58 -14.12 8.77
CA THR A 32 1.79 -14.17 10.23
C THR A 32 1.60 -15.58 10.76
N GLU A 33 0.49 -16.25 10.41
CA GLU A 33 0.20 -17.61 10.87
C GLU A 33 1.19 -18.63 10.31
N LYS A 34 1.39 -18.63 8.98
CA LYS A 34 2.24 -19.61 8.30
C LYS A 34 3.69 -19.57 8.75
N TYR A 35 4.22 -18.39 9.06
CA TYR A 35 5.62 -18.20 9.43
C TYR A 35 5.84 -17.90 10.92
N GLY A 36 4.79 -17.89 11.75
CA GLY A 36 4.88 -17.62 13.19
C GLY A 36 5.38 -16.22 13.54
N ILE A 37 5.20 -15.24 12.65
CA ILE A 37 5.68 -13.86 12.85
C ILE A 37 4.67 -13.10 13.70
N LYS A 38 5.06 -12.73 14.93
CA LYS A 38 4.17 -12.06 15.90
C LYS A 38 3.54 -10.77 15.37
N SER A 39 4.31 -9.95 14.68
CA SER A 39 3.87 -8.66 14.15
C SER A 39 4.55 -8.39 12.81
N LEU A 40 3.72 -8.13 11.80
CA LEU A 40 4.16 -7.72 10.46
C LEU A 40 3.81 -6.26 10.23
N SER A 41 4.78 -5.51 9.76
CA SER A 41 4.58 -4.19 9.16
C SER A 41 4.69 -4.29 7.66
N SER A 42 4.25 -3.23 6.98
CA SER A 42 4.30 -3.16 5.52
C SER A 42 4.73 -1.78 5.06
N VAL A 43 5.47 -1.73 3.97
CA VAL A 43 5.78 -0.49 3.27
C VAL A 43 5.72 -0.73 1.77
N GLY A 44 5.38 0.28 1.00
CA GLY A 44 5.34 0.21 -0.45
C GLY A 44 5.87 1.49 -1.08
N PRO A 45 6.29 1.42 -2.35
CA PRO A 45 6.85 2.57 -3.06
C PRO A 45 5.80 3.69 -3.21
N GLY A 46 6.27 4.94 -3.21
CA GLY A 46 5.44 6.15 -3.29
C GLY A 46 4.78 6.56 -1.97
N ARG A 47 5.11 5.89 -0.85
CA ARG A 47 4.64 6.28 0.50
C ARG A 47 5.61 7.18 1.25
N LEU A 48 6.89 7.08 0.91
CA LEU A 48 8.02 7.85 1.45
C LEU A 48 8.86 8.32 0.25
N ASP A 49 9.60 9.41 0.41
CA ASP A 49 10.38 9.99 -0.69
C ASP A 49 11.65 9.19 -0.99
N GLU A 50 12.20 8.53 0.03
CA GLU A 50 13.33 7.61 -0.03
C GLU A 50 12.98 6.33 -0.81
N TRP A 51 11.68 6.00 -0.87
CA TRP A 51 11.19 4.92 -1.70
C TRP A 51 10.14 5.40 -2.69
N PRO A 52 10.55 6.14 -3.73
CA PRO A 52 9.62 6.83 -4.62
C PRO A 52 8.83 5.84 -5.48
N ILE A 53 7.70 6.29 -6.04
CA ILE A 53 6.83 5.43 -6.87
C ILE A 53 7.54 4.87 -8.11
N THR A 54 8.63 5.50 -8.59
CA THR A 54 9.42 4.97 -9.70
C THR A 54 10.06 3.61 -9.39
N GLN A 55 10.37 3.35 -8.12
CA GLN A 55 10.90 2.08 -7.63
C GLN A 55 9.88 0.93 -7.67
N GLN A 56 8.62 1.24 -8.01
CA GLN A 56 7.62 0.23 -8.34
C GLN A 56 8.07 -0.71 -9.47
N ARG A 57 8.87 -0.21 -10.42
CA ARG A 57 9.43 -1.01 -11.53
C ARG A 57 10.38 -2.08 -11.04
N GLU A 58 11.31 -1.72 -10.15
CA GLU A 58 12.25 -2.65 -9.54
C GLU A 58 11.48 -3.70 -8.73
N LEU A 59 10.52 -3.26 -7.89
CA LEU A 59 9.67 -4.17 -7.14
C LEU A 59 8.93 -5.17 -8.05
N PHE A 60 8.39 -4.71 -9.19
CA PHE A 60 7.71 -5.57 -10.14
C PHE A 60 8.65 -6.57 -10.83
N SER A 61 9.91 -6.19 -11.08
CA SER A 61 10.89 -7.09 -11.69
C SER A 61 11.16 -8.35 -10.86
N HIS A 62 11.02 -8.28 -9.53
CA HIS A 62 11.18 -9.44 -8.65
C HIS A 62 10.03 -10.44 -8.74
N PHE A 63 8.84 -10.01 -9.14
CA PHE A 63 7.69 -10.90 -9.31
C PHE A 63 7.69 -11.60 -10.68
N GLY A 64 8.37 -11.03 -11.68
CA GLY A 64 8.39 -11.53 -13.06
C GLY A 64 6.98 -11.68 -13.65
N ASP A 65 6.78 -12.72 -14.46
CA ASP A 65 5.51 -12.99 -15.16
C ASP A 65 4.32 -13.27 -14.22
N ASN A 66 4.55 -13.45 -12.92
CA ASN A 66 3.46 -13.70 -11.97
C ASN A 66 2.49 -12.52 -11.85
N VAL A 67 2.97 -11.30 -12.07
CA VAL A 67 2.11 -10.11 -12.01
C VAL A 67 1.14 -10.08 -13.20
N ASP A 68 1.62 -10.46 -14.39
CA ASP A 68 0.79 -10.55 -15.59
C ASP A 68 -0.29 -11.63 -15.44
N ARG A 69 0.01 -12.74 -14.75
CA ARG A 69 -0.95 -13.82 -14.47
C ARG A 69 -2.11 -13.38 -13.59
N ILE A 70 -1.91 -12.40 -12.71
CA ILE A 70 -2.97 -11.79 -11.90
C ILE A 70 -3.59 -10.55 -12.56
N GLY A 71 -3.15 -10.23 -13.79
CA GLY A 71 -3.68 -9.14 -14.61
C GLY A 71 -3.29 -7.75 -14.15
N VAL A 72 -2.22 -7.61 -13.36
CA VAL A 72 -1.72 -6.32 -12.87
C VAL A 72 -0.53 -5.87 -13.70
N HIS A 73 -0.48 -4.59 -14.10
CA HIS A 73 0.65 -4.03 -14.84
C HIS A 73 0.92 -2.58 -14.45
N LEU A 74 2.07 -2.05 -14.86
CA LEU A 74 2.46 -0.65 -14.63
C LEU A 74 2.24 0.22 -15.85
N THR A 75 1.74 1.43 -15.62
CA THR A 75 1.76 2.50 -16.63
C THR A 75 3.18 3.04 -16.85
N LYS A 76 3.34 3.92 -17.84
CA LYS A 76 4.59 4.68 -18.05
C LYS A 76 4.96 5.54 -16.83
N THR A 77 3.98 5.97 -16.04
CA THR A 77 4.16 6.75 -14.81
C THR A 77 4.18 5.91 -13.54
N CYS A 78 4.36 4.58 -13.66
CA CYS A 78 4.47 3.64 -12.54
C CYS A 78 3.20 3.50 -11.68
N LEU A 79 2.04 3.91 -12.19
CA LEU A 79 0.76 3.59 -11.58
C LEU A 79 0.39 2.14 -11.89
N MET A 80 -0.26 1.45 -10.95
CA MET A 80 -0.74 0.09 -11.16
C MET A 80 -2.13 0.10 -11.81
N VAL A 81 -2.34 -0.83 -12.73
CA VAL A 81 -3.62 -1.11 -13.38
C VAL A 81 -3.94 -2.58 -13.18
N PRO A 82 -5.12 -2.93 -12.62
CA PRO A 82 -6.19 -2.02 -12.15
C PRO A 82 -5.78 -1.12 -10.97
N ILE A 83 -6.45 0.03 -10.82
CA ILE A 83 -6.12 1.05 -9.79
C ILE A 83 -6.25 0.50 -8.36
N LYS A 84 -7.22 -0.38 -8.10
CA LYS A 84 -7.45 -0.97 -6.78
C LYS A 84 -6.54 -2.18 -6.56
N THR A 85 -5.24 -1.90 -6.54
CA THR A 85 -4.15 -2.85 -6.33
C THR A 85 -3.21 -2.32 -5.26
N ILE A 86 -2.49 -3.22 -4.60
CA ILE A 86 -1.52 -2.90 -3.55
C ILE A 86 -0.25 -3.69 -3.85
N SER A 87 0.89 -3.03 -3.70
CA SER A 87 2.22 -3.61 -3.81
C SER A 87 3.08 -3.10 -2.66
N GLY A 88 4.08 -3.87 -2.28
CA GLY A 88 5.00 -3.50 -1.21
C GLY A 88 5.70 -4.72 -0.62
N LEU A 89 6.40 -4.48 0.48
CA LEU A 89 7.10 -5.47 1.27
C LEU A 89 6.41 -5.63 2.62
N PHE A 90 6.34 -6.88 3.08
CA PHE A 90 6.06 -7.19 4.47
C PHE A 90 7.37 -7.48 5.19
N PHE A 91 7.51 -6.99 6.41
CA PHE A 91 8.67 -7.24 7.25
C PHE A 91 8.27 -7.37 8.73
N PRO A 92 8.97 -8.20 9.52
CA PRO A 92 8.74 -8.28 10.96
C PRO A 92 9.05 -6.95 11.64
N SER A 93 8.17 -6.50 12.55
CA SER A 93 8.45 -5.36 13.43
C SER A 93 7.74 -5.52 14.76
N GLU A 94 8.50 -5.63 15.86
CA GLU A 94 7.92 -5.72 17.22
C GLU A 94 7.29 -4.40 17.67
N ALA A 95 7.91 -3.26 17.33
CA ALA A 95 7.39 -1.94 17.64
C ALA A 95 6.24 -1.49 16.71
N GLY A 96 6.00 -2.22 15.61
CA GLY A 96 5.15 -1.77 14.52
C GLY A 96 5.87 -0.79 13.60
N PHE A 97 5.20 -0.40 12.51
CA PHE A 97 5.65 0.66 11.60
C PHE A 97 4.48 1.03 10.69
N GLU A 98 4.12 2.31 10.66
CA GLU A 98 3.20 2.86 9.66
C GLU A 98 3.84 4.07 8.99
N SER A 99 4.04 4.02 7.66
CA SER A 99 4.66 5.12 6.91
C SER A 99 3.95 6.47 7.07
N CYS A 100 2.68 6.49 7.50
CA CYS A 100 1.96 7.71 7.83
C CYS A 100 2.59 8.51 8.98
N GLU A 101 3.31 7.83 9.88
CA GLU A 101 4.03 8.46 10.99
C GLU A 101 5.21 9.31 10.50
N LEU A 102 5.74 9.01 9.30
CA LEU A 102 6.86 9.74 8.70
C LEU A 102 6.40 10.74 7.62
N CYS A 103 5.12 10.73 7.25
CA CYS A 103 4.61 11.54 6.15
C CYS A 103 4.07 12.88 6.67
N SER A 104 4.71 14.00 6.31
CA SER A 104 4.31 15.37 6.68
C SER A 104 3.01 15.85 6.00
N ARG A 105 2.55 15.17 4.94
CA ARG A 105 1.36 15.54 4.17
C ARG A 105 0.11 15.68 5.04
N GLU A 106 -0.40 16.90 5.14
CA GLU A 106 -1.66 17.20 5.81
C GLU A 106 -2.89 16.73 5.00
N ASN A 107 -4.00 16.48 5.70
CA ASN A 107 -5.31 16.17 5.10
C ASN A 107 -5.34 14.99 4.10
N CYS A 108 -4.49 13.97 4.31
CA CYS A 108 -4.52 12.75 3.51
C CYS A 108 -5.71 11.85 3.89
N ILE A 109 -6.64 11.63 2.95
CA ILE A 109 -7.82 10.75 3.13
C ILE A 109 -7.46 9.30 3.50
N GLY A 110 -6.24 8.87 3.17
CA GLY A 110 -5.74 7.51 3.44
C GLY A 110 -4.85 7.41 4.67
N ARG A 111 -4.80 8.45 5.52
CA ARG A 111 -3.95 8.49 6.72
C ARG A 111 -4.41 7.44 7.73
N ARG A 112 -3.45 6.63 8.21
CA ARG A 112 -3.68 5.57 9.21
C ARG A 112 -3.03 5.83 10.57
N ALA A 113 -2.07 6.76 10.62
CA ALA A 113 -1.39 7.17 11.84
C ALA A 113 -1.08 8.67 11.79
N ALA A 114 -0.96 9.30 12.96
CA ALA A 114 -0.54 10.69 13.08
C ALA A 114 0.94 10.83 12.70
N PHE A 115 1.30 11.96 12.08
CA PHE A 115 2.70 12.29 11.80
C PHE A 115 3.47 12.50 13.11
N ASP A 116 4.66 11.92 13.23
CA ASP A 116 5.55 12.06 14.38
C ASP A 116 6.94 12.57 13.93
N PRO A 117 7.24 13.85 14.15
CA PRO A 117 8.54 14.44 13.82
C PRO A 117 9.73 13.73 14.46
N LYS A 118 9.56 13.09 15.63
CA LYS A 118 10.65 12.37 16.30
C LYS A 118 11.01 11.09 15.55
N LEU A 119 10.02 10.41 14.98
CA LEU A 119 10.27 9.23 14.17
C LEU A 119 11.01 9.61 12.88
N VAL A 120 10.74 10.78 12.30
CA VAL A 120 11.50 11.26 11.14
C VAL A 120 12.99 11.38 11.45
N GLU A 121 13.34 12.00 12.59
CA GLU A 121 14.73 12.13 13.01
C GLU A 121 15.38 10.75 13.25
N ILE A 122 14.67 9.83 13.89
CA ILE A 122 15.16 8.47 14.18
C ILE A 122 15.41 7.67 12.89
N PHE A 123 14.50 7.76 11.92
CA PHE A 123 14.60 7.02 10.66
C PHE A 123 15.45 7.73 9.60
N GLY A 124 15.91 8.97 9.86
CA GLY A 124 16.74 9.74 8.94
C GLY A 124 16.04 10.06 7.61
N VAL A 125 14.73 10.28 7.67
CA VAL A 125 13.84 10.51 6.53
C VAL A 125 13.82 12.02 6.26
N GLU A 126 13.90 12.45 5.00
CA GLU A 126 13.75 13.87 4.67
C GLU A 126 12.25 14.22 4.63
N ASN A 127 11.83 15.22 5.40
CA ASN A 127 10.45 15.70 5.37
C ASN A 127 10.22 16.65 4.18
N GLN A 128 9.04 16.52 3.55
CA GLN A 128 8.45 17.56 2.69
C GLN A 128 7.94 18.74 3.50
#